data_AF-A0A965T9U0-F1
#
_entry.id   AF-A0A965T9U0-F1
#
_cell.length_a   1.000
_cell.length_b   1.000
_cell.length_c   1.000
_cell.angle_alpha   90.00
_cell.angle_beta   90.00
_cell.angle_gamma   90.00
#
_symmetry.space_group_name_H-M   'P 1'
#
loop_
_entity.id
_entity.type
_entity.pdbx_description
1 polymer ?
#
loop_
_entity_poly.entity_id
_entity_poly.type
_entity_poly.pdbx_seq_one_letter_code
_entity_poly.pdbx_strand_id
1 'polypeptide(L)'
;MIELNLQTKTAEQEAIKSYLQENVSATLADKINKGVATSVDGKALINRKDLDGFIKYACEEAKKQAEKDARCACIRSDTVFGWAIHYFEEDSIIGSLYYCDGTEYKPEPKAAPKTTPTAVKVKEPQNTNFQLSLFNTSEEELEDNPRSQLITEDGEIIDCEEVEEDIEEEIEEEIEEVVTAPKTPLQIPQGNLLYQSYMRIQDAYPKSVIALKLGDFYEVFGDNAVRLADEFNLTLTSRELGLPSRVPMIGFPYHSAELYFNKIRAKYDLVIDESDYGIETKHLPQKEPETPKVDDVIMSKLKALFGSDMEVRL
;
A
#
# COMPACT_ATOMS: atom_id res chain seq x y z
N MET A 1 -9.62 -8.28 -26.81
CA MET A 1 -8.57 -7.26 -26.73
C MET A 1 -9.25 -5.96 -26.33
N ILE A 2 -8.73 -5.28 -25.31
CA ILE A 2 -9.35 -4.07 -24.79
C ILE A 2 -8.90 -2.89 -25.67
N GLU A 3 -9.85 -2.07 -26.12
CA GLU A 3 -9.55 -0.91 -26.97
C GLU A 3 -9.41 0.36 -26.12
N LEU A 4 -8.26 1.02 -26.22
CA LEU A 4 -7.95 2.25 -25.49
C LEU A 4 -7.99 3.46 -26.42
N ASN A 5 -8.74 4.48 -26.02
CA ASN A 5 -8.92 5.76 -26.71
C ASN A 5 -7.75 6.73 -26.48
N LEU A 6 -6.53 6.20 -26.54
CA LEU A 6 -5.30 6.99 -26.44
C LEU A 6 -4.79 7.36 -27.83
N GLN A 7 -4.50 8.64 -28.02
CA GLN A 7 -3.89 9.18 -29.24
C GLN A 7 -2.38 8.99 -29.21
N THR A 8 -1.81 8.48 -30.30
CA THR A 8 -0.36 8.20 -30.43
C THR A 8 0.24 9.07 -31.51
N LYS A 9 1.32 9.80 -31.18
CA LYS A 9 2.08 10.67 -32.09
C LYS A 9 3.44 10.12 -32.45
N THR A 10 4.02 9.27 -31.60
CA THR A 10 5.36 8.71 -31.77
C THR A 10 5.34 7.18 -31.66
N ALA A 11 6.38 6.53 -32.18
CA ALA A 11 6.52 5.07 -32.13
C ALA A 11 6.68 4.54 -30.69
N GLU A 12 7.15 5.37 -29.77
CA GLU A 12 7.22 5.05 -28.35
C GLU A 12 5.82 5.03 -27.72
N GLN A 13 4.99 6.04 -28.03
CA GLN A 13 3.60 6.11 -27.56
C GLN A 13 2.77 4.94 -28.09
N GLU A 14 3.01 4.50 -29.33
CA GLU A 14 2.37 3.30 -29.90
C GLU A 14 2.76 2.04 -29.13
N ALA A 15 4.05 1.86 -28.80
CA ALA A 15 4.51 0.73 -28.00
C ALA A 15 3.89 0.71 -26.59
N ILE A 16 3.78 1.87 -25.94
CA ILE A 16 3.13 2.02 -24.62
C ILE A 16 1.64 1.71 -24.73
N LYS A 17 0.95 2.21 -25.77
CA LYS A 17 -0.46 1.92 -25.99
C LYS A 17 -0.70 0.42 -26.19
N SER A 18 0.07 -0.24 -27.05
CA SER A 18 -0.05 -1.69 -27.26
C SER A 18 0.18 -2.47 -25.98
N TYR A 19 1.20 -2.12 -25.20
CA TYR A 19 1.44 -2.72 -23.90
C TYR A 19 0.24 -2.55 -22.95
N LEU A 20 -0.31 -1.34 -22.85
CA LEU A 20 -1.48 -1.09 -22.01
C LEU A 20 -2.68 -1.92 -22.48
N GLN A 21 -2.95 -2.00 -23.78
CA GLN A 21 -4.08 -2.78 -24.31
C GLN A 21 -4.03 -4.28 -23.98
N GLU A 22 -2.83 -4.81 -23.80
CA GLU A 22 -2.60 -6.22 -23.45
C GLU A 22 -2.61 -6.48 -21.94
N ASN A 23 -2.24 -5.47 -21.12
CA ASN A 23 -1.94 -5.67 -19.69
C ASN A 23 -2.88 -4.93 -18.73
N VAL A 24 -3.73 -4.01 -19.19
CA VAL A 24 -4.68 -3.30 -18.31
C VAL A 24 -5.95 -4.11 -18.09
N SER A 25 -6.51 -3.99 -16.88
CA SER A 25 -7.83 -4.55 -16.55
C SER A 25 -8.96 -3.77 -17.24
N ALA A 26 -10.14 -4.37 -17.32
CA ALA A 26 -11.33 -3.70 -17.88
C ALA A 26 -11.71 -2.42 -17.12
N THR A 27 -11.50 -2.41 -15.80
CA THR A 27 -11.76 -1.25 -14.94
C THR A 27 -10.78 -0.10 -15.22
N LEU A 28 -9.48 -0.42 -15.36
CA LEU A 28 -8.47 0.58 -15.70
C LEU A 28 -8.68 1.11 -17.12
N ALA A 29 -9.08 0.27 -18.07
CA ALA A 29 -9.44 0.71 -19.41
C ALA A 29 -10.63 1.67 -19.43
N ASP A 30 -11.63 1.43 -18.58
CA ASP A 30 -12.74 2.36 -18.38
C ASP A 30 -12.26 3.71 -17.83
N LYS A 31 -11.35 3.71 -16.84
CA LYS A 31 -10.72 4.94 -16.32
C LYS A 31 -9.98 5.69 -17.43
N ILE A 32 -9.20 4.98 -18.25
CA ILE A 32 -8.44 5.58 -19.36
C ILE A 32 -9.38 6.19 -20.40
N ASN A 33 -10.46 5.49 -20.75
CA ASN A 33 -11.37 5.88 -21.82
C ASN A 33 -12.36 6.97 -21.41
N LYS A 34 -12.89 6.91 -20.18
CA LYS A 34 -13.94 7.82 -19.68
C LYS A 34 -13.39 8.94 -18.80
N GLY A 35 -12.20 8.76 -18.23
CA GLY A 35 -11.65 9.62 -17.18
C GLY A 35 -12.21 9.29 -15.80
N VAL A 36 -11.63 9.92 -14.79
CA VAL A 36 -11.99 9.73 -13.37
C VAL A 36 -12.63 11.01 -12.85
N ALA A 37 -13.79 10.89 -12.20
CA ALA A 37 -14.45 12.03 -11.57
C ALA A 37 -13.60 12.52 -10.39
N THR A 38 -13.29 13.81 -10.36
CA THR A 38 -12.49 14.46 -9.33
C THR A 38 -13.10 15.81 -8.95
N SER A 39 -12.82 16.29 -7.73
CA SER A 39 -13.26 17.60 -7.26
C SER A 39 -12.04 18.49 -7.09
N VAL A 40 -11.90 19.51 -7.94
CA VAL A 40 -10.82 20.50 -7.84
C VAL A 40 -11.46 21.86 -7.60
N ASP A 41 -11.03 22.57 -6.55
CA ASP A 41 -11.58 23.88 -6.15
C ASP A 41 -13.11 23.88 -5.94
N GLY A 42 -13.66 22.78 -5.41
CA GLY A 42 -15.10 22.60 -5.18
C GLY A 42 -15.93 22.40 -6.45
N LYS A 43 -15.29 22.22 -7.61
CA LYS A 43 -15.94 21.94 -8.89
C LYS A 43 -15.78 20.47 -9.26
N ALA A 44 -16.90 19.82 -9.61
CA ALA A 44 -16.90 18.47 -10.14
C ALA A 44 -16.33 18.47 -11.57
N LEU A 45 -15.19 17.80 -11.75
CA LEU A 45 -14.44 17.70 -13.00
C LEU A 45 -14.13 16.23 -13.31
N ILE A 46 -13.68 15.98 -14.53
CA ILE A 46 -13.27 14.68 -15.02
C ILE A 46 -11.78 14.80 -15.36
N ASN A 47 -10.95 14.07 -14.63
CA ASN A 47 -9.53 13.92 -14.90
C ASN A 47 -9.33 12.92 -16.03
N ARG A 48 -8.75 13.39 -17.15
CA ARG A 48 -8.35 12.54 -18.26
C ARG A 48 -6.85 12.63 -18.48
N LYS A 49 -6.20 11.47 -18.45
CA LYS A 49 -4.77 11.34 -18.66
C LYS A 49 -4.50 10.95 -20.11
N ASP A 50 -3.39 11.43 -20.66
CA ASP A 50 -2.95 11.10 -22.01
C ASP A 50 -1.49 10.64 -22.04
N LEU A 51 -1.06 10.16 -23.21
CA LEU A 51 0.31 9.67 -23.40
C LEU A 51 1.34 10.81 -23.39
N ASP A 52 0.96 12.05 -23.70
CA ASP A 52 1.87 13.19 -23.63
C ASP A 52 2.20 13.53 -22.17
N GLY A 53 1.20 13.50 -21.28
CA GLY A 53 1.36 13.63 -19.84
C GLY A 53 2.15 12.46 -19.26
N PHE A 54 1.89 11.24 -19.72
CA PHE A 54 2.67 10.08 -19.30
C PHE A 54 4.17 10.23 -19.63
N ILE A 55 4.52 10.66 -20.84
CA ILE A 55 5.94 10.83 -21.22
C ILE A 55 6.64 11.85 -20.32
N LYS A 56 5.96 12.95 -19.95
CA LYS A 56 6.50 13.93 -18.98
C LYS A 56 6.70 13.29 -17.61
N TYR A 57 5.70 12.58 -17.11
CA TYR A 57 5.77 11.85 -15.85
C TYR A 57 6.93 10.84 -15.83
N ALA A 58 7.05 10.01 -16.88
CA ALA A 58 8.13 9.04 -17.02
C ALA A 58 9.52 9.69 -17.06
N CYS A 59 9.64 10.89 -17.64
CA CYS A 59 10.90 11.64 -17.62
C CYS A 59 11.24 12.15 -16.20
N GLU A 60 10.25 12.53 -15.39
CA GLU A 60 10.46 12.93 -14.01
C GLU A 60 10.83 11.74 -13.12
N GLU A 61 10.16 10.60 -13.29
CA GLU A 61 10.52 9.36 -12.60
C GLU A 61 11.94 8.89 -12.96
N ALA A 62 12.30 8.95 -14.24
CA ALA A 62 13.66 8.64 -14.67
C ALA A 62 14.72 9.55 -14.03
N LYS A 63 14.41 10.85 -13.85
CA LYS A 63 15.32 11.80 -13.14
C LYS A 63 15.47 11.42 -11.67
N LYS A 64 14.38 11.12 -10.97
CA LYS A 64 14.42 10.67 -9.57
C LYS A 64 15.25 9.39 -9.40
N GLN A 65 15.19 8.49 -10.38
CA GLN A 65 15.99 7.29 -10.38
C GLN A 65 17.47 7.58 -10.64
N ALA A 66 17.78 8.55 -11.51
CA ALA A 66 19.14 9.00 -11.77
C ALA A 66 19.82 9.67 -10.57
N GLU A 67 19.06 10.41 -9.76
CA GLU A 67 19.54 10.96 -8.49
C GLU A 67 19.90 9.86 -7.46
N LYS A 68 19.36 8.66 -7.63
CA LYS A 68 19.66 7.45 -6.84
C LYS A 68 20.74 6.57 -7.49
N ASP A 69 21.59 7.15 -8.34
CA ASP A 69 22.74 6.51 -9.02
C ASP A 69 22.38 5.48 -10.12
N ALA A 70 21.11 5.46 -10.59
CA ALA A 70 20.71 4.66 -11.75
C ALA A 70 20.97 5.41 -13.07
N ARG A 71 21.71 4.81 -14.01
CA ARG A 71 22.27 5.59 -15.14
C ARG A 71 21.33 5.87 -16.32
N CYS A 72 20.20 5.16 -16.46
CA CYS A 72 19.17 5.44 -17.47
C CYS A 72 17.93 4.53 -17.32
N ALA A 73 16.79 4.97 -17.87
CA ALA A 73 15.62 4.14 -18.15
C ALA A 73 15.30 4.22 -19.66
N CYS A 74 15.07 3.07 -20.31
CA CYS A 74 14.66 3.03 -21.72
C CYS A 74 13.13 3.01 -21.81
N ILE A 75 12.53 3.80 -22.72
CA ILE A 75 11.07 3.94 -22.84
C ILE A 75 10.36 2.60 -23.15
N ARG A 76 11.08 1.64 -23.75
CA ARG A 76 10.58 0.28 -24.04
C ARG A 76 10.99 -0.76 -22.98
N SER A 77 11.37 -0.32 -21.79
CA SER A 77 11.71 -1.19 -20.68
C SER A 77 10.47 -1.51 -19.85
N ASP A 78 10.42 -2.72 -19.30
CA ASP A 78 9.40 -3.16 -18.33
C ASP A 78 9.19 -2.16 -17.18
N THR A 79 10.24 -1.44 -16.77
CA THR A 79 10.15 -0.39 -15.75
C THR A 79 9.25 0.77 -16.21
N VAL A 80 9.43 1.25 -17.44
CA VAL A 80 8.64 2.36 -18.00
C VAL A 80 7.20 1.91 -18.28
N PHE A 81 7.03 0.66 -18.70
CA PHE A 81 5.70 0.07 -18.83
C PHE A 81 4.97 -0.04 -17.49
N GLY A 82 5.66 -0.39 -16.40
CA GLY A 82 5.12 -0.34 -15.04
C GLY A 82 4.70 1.08 -14.64
N TRP A 83 5.52 2.10 -14.97
CA TRP A 83 5.13 3.50 -14.76
C TRP A 83 3.90 3.90 -15.56
N ALA A 84 3.67 3.33 -16.74
CA ALA A 84 2.48 3.61 -17.53
C ALA A 84 1.22 3.11 -16.81
N ILE A 85 1.22 1.89 -16.28
CA ILE A 85 0.11 1.35 -15.49
C ILE A 85 -0.14 2.26 -14.28
N HIS A 86 0.89 2.52 -13.48
CA HIS A 86 0.78 3.37 -12.30
C HIS A 86 0.28 4.77 -12.63
N TYR A 87 0.81 5.40 -13.69
CA TYR A 87 0.38 6.72 -14.13
C TYR A 87 -1.10 6.77 -14.43
N PHE A 88 -1.67 5.77 -15.12
CA PHE A 88 -3.10 5.74 -15.45
C PHE A 88 -3.97 5.31 -14.26
N GLU A 89 -3.47 4.45 -13.38
CA GLU A 89 -4.19 3.89 -12.25
C GLU A 89 -4.31 4.87 -11.05
N GLU A 90 -3.26 5.64 -10.79
CA GLU A 90 -3.15 6.49 -9.60
C GLU A 90 -4.02 7.75 -9.72
N ASP A 91 -5.14 7.80 -8.99
CA ASP A 91 -6.11 8.89 -9.09
C ASP A 91 -5.54 10.24 -8.62
N SER A 92 -4.47 10.23 -7.81
CA SER A 92 -3.74 11.42 -7.36
C SER A 92 -3.00 12.15 -8.49
N ILE A 93 -2.67 11.46 -9.59
CA ILE A 93 -2.01 12.06 -10.74
C ILE A 93 -3.04 12.78 -11.61
N ILE A 94 -2.92 14.10 -11.71
CA ILE A 94 -3.86 14.92 -12.48
C ILE A 94 -3.32 15.16 -13.90
N GLY A 95 -4.10 14.74 -14.89
CA GLY A 95 -3.91 15.06 -16.30
C GLY A 95 -4.71 16.30 -16.72
N SER A 96 -5.40 16.21 -17.86
CA SER A 96 -6.27 17.26 -18.37
C SER A 96 -7.64 17.18 -17.71
N LEU A 97 -8.10 18.27 -17.12
CA LEU A 97 -9.39 18.36 -16.44
C LEU A 97 -10.49 18.81 -17.41
N TYR A 98 -11.66 18.19 -17.32
CA TYR A 98 -12.83 18.52 -18.14
C TYR A 98 -14.07 18.68 -17.27
N TYR A 99 -15.01 19.54 -17.66
CA TYR A 99 -16.34 19.56 -17.07
C TYR A 99 -17.18 18.36 -17.57
N CYS A 100 -18.31 18.09 -16.91
CA CYS A 100 -19.25 17.03 -17.33
C CYS A 100 -19.81 17.24 -18.75
N ASP A 101 -19.82 18.48 -19.24
CA ASP A 101 -20.23 18.83 -20.61
C ASP A 101 -19.12 18.59 -21.66
N GLY A 102 -17.94 18.15 -21.23
CA GLY A 102 -16.78 17.87 -22.07
C GLY A 102 -15.89 19.08 -22.38
N THR A 103 -16.21 20.27 -21.86
CA THR A 103 -15.35 21.45 -22.02
C THR A 103 -14.09 21.34 -21.16
N GLU A 104 -12.94 21.73 -21.71
CA GLU A 104 -11.66 21.67 -20.99
C GLU A 104 -11.62 22.73 -19.87
N TYR A 105 -11.34 22.29 -18.64
CA TYR A 105 -11.14 23.17 -17.50
C TYR A 105 -9.77 23.82 -17.59
N LYS A 106 -9.76 25.12 -17.86
CA LYS A 106 -8.57 25.96 -17.71
C LYS A 106 -8.72 26.73 -16.41
N PRO A 107 -7.87 26.50 -15.39
CA PRO A 107 -7.94 27.28 -14.16
C PRO A 107 -7.78 28.76 -14.51
N GLU A 108 -8.70 29.58 -14.01
CA GLU A 108 -8.56 31.02 -14.15
C GLU A 108 -7.27 31.44 -13.43
N PRO A 109 -6.39 32.24 -14.06
CA PRO A 109 -5.20 32.73 -13.38
C PRO A 109 -5.64 33.55 -12.18
N LYS A 110 -5.41 33.03 -10.96
CA LYS A 110 -5.56 33.81 -9.73
C LYS A 110 -4.68 35.05 -9.89
N ALA A 111 -5.32 36.22 -9.98
CA ALA A 111 -4.63 37.48 -10.13
C ALA A 111 -3.60 37.60 -9.00
N ALA A 112 -2.32 37.75 -9.37
CA ALA A 112 -1.27 38.00 -8.40
C ALA A 112 -1.65 39.23 -7.56
N PRO A 113 -1.51 39.20 -6.22
CA PRO A 113 -1.68 40.39 -5.42
C PRO A 113 -0.69 41.45 -5.93
N LYS A 114 -1.22 42.61 -6.35
CA LYS A 114 -0.43 43.75 -6.80
C LYS A 114 0.36 44.30 -5.62
N THR A 115 1.59 43.82 -5.43
CA THR A 115 2.57 44.47 -4.56
C THR A 115 3.19 45.64 -5.34
N THR A 116 2.73 46.85 -5.05
CA THR A 116 3.37 48.10 -5.47
C THR A 116 4.75 48.20 -4.79
N PRO A 117 5.83 48.54 -5.51
CA PRO A 117 7.17 48.57 -4.93
C PRO A 117 7.39 49.86 -4.12
N THR A 118 7.79 49.75 -2.85
CA THR A 118 8.49 50.82 -2.14
C THR A 118 9.87 50.32 -1.71
N ALA A 119 10.85 51.19 -1.91
CA ALA A 119 12.28 50.95 -2.02
C ALA A 119 12.96 50.13 -0.91
N VAL A 120 13.91 49.31 -1.37
CA VAL A 120 14.95 48.62 -0.61
C VAL A 120 15.95 49.62 -0.01
N LYS A 121 16.40 49.39 1.22
CA LYS A 121 17.78 49.70 1.63
C LYS A 121 18.42 48.55 2.42
N VAL A 122 19.45 48.03 1.77
CA VAL A 122 20.32 46.86 1.98
C VAL A 122 21.12 46.88 3.30
N LYS A 123 21.35 45.69 3.91
CA LYS A 123 22.70 45.12 4.16
C LYS A 123 22.71 43.63 4.56
N GLU A 124 23.29 42.82 3.68
CA GLU A 124 23.94 41.50 3.89
C GLU A 124 25.23 41.64 4.74
N PRO A 125 25.92 40.58 5.24
CA PRO A 125 26.09 39.27 4.57
C PRO A 125 26.12 37.97 5.41
N GLN A 126 25.87 36.86 4.68
CA GLN A 126 26.62 35.59 4.64
C GLN A 126 26.40 34.41 5.63
N ASN A 127 26.13 33.27 4.97
CA ASN A 127 26.66 31.90 5.18
C ASN A 127 26.24 31.15 6.46
N THR A 128 25.97 29.84 6.48
CA THR A 128 26.06 28.73 5.51
C THR A 128 25.45 27.50 6.20
N ASN A 129 24.98 26.55 5.39
CA ASN A 129 25.01 25.09 5.61
C ASN A 129 24.07 24.45 6.66
N PHE A 130 23.03 23.81 6.10
CA PHE A 130 22.73 22.39 6.28
C PHE A 130 23.74 21.59 7.12
N GLN A 131 23.28 20.96 8.21
CA GLN A 131 23.07 19.51 8.26
C GLN A 131 22.49 19.04 9.61
N LEU A 132 21.73 17.96 9.49
CA LEU A 132 21.05 17.16 10.49
C LEU A 132 22.00 16.64 11.59
N SER A 133 21.48 16.38 12.79
CA SER A 133 21.82 15.14 13.51
C SER A 133 20.79 14.75 14.57
N LEU A 134 20.47 13.47 14.48
CA LEU A 134 19.73 12.59 15.36
C LEU A 134 20.54 12.33 16.65
N PHE A 135 19.84 12.19 17.80
CA PHE A 135 20.28 11.63 19.09
C PHE A 135 21.33 12.37 19.93
N ASN A 136 20.93 12.77 21.15
CA ASN A 136 21.81 12.72 22.32
C ASN A 136 21.01 12.79 23.64
N THR A 137 21.29 11.83 24.53
CA THR A 137 21.24 11.92 26.00
C THR A 137 19.89 11.58 26.66
N SER A 138 19.67 10.32 27.07
CA SER A 138 20.01 9.69 28.37
C SER A 138 19.06 10.06 29.52
N GLU A 139 18.35 9.04 29.98
CA GLU A 139 17.89 8.67 31.34
C GLU A 139 17.95 9.63 32.53
N GLU A 140 16.92 9.45 33.38
CA GLU A 140 16.78 9.75 34.82
C GLU A 140 16.56 11.22 35.25
N GLU A 141 15.34 11.53 35.71
CA GLU A 141 15.04 11.63 37.15
C GLU A 141 13.53 11.87 37.42
N LEU A 142 13.16 11.56 38.65
CA LEU A 142 11.85 11.28 39.24
C LEU A 142 11.05 12.54 39.64
N GLU A 143 9.73 12.31 39.74
CA GLU A 143 8.77 12.83 40.74
C GLU A 143 8.25 14.29 40.71
N ASP A 144 6.94 14.36 40.99
CA ASP A 144 6.07 15.46 41.45
C ASP A 144 5.25 16.36 40.48
N ASN A 145 3.93 16.10 40.52
CA ASN A 145 2.70 16.76 40.04
C ASN A 145 2.58 18.24 40.50
N PRO A 146 1.84 19.20 39.84
CA PRO A 146 0.37 19.15 39.71
C PRO A 146 -0.27 19.69 38.41
N ARG A 147 -1.35 19.02 37.99
CA ARG A 147 -2.66 19.53 37.50
C ARG A 147 -2.65 20.94 36.86
N SER A 148 -2.63 21.00 35.53
CA SER A 148 -2.96 22.21 34.77
C SER A 148 -4.48 22.43 34.78
N GLN A 149 -4.92 23.33 35.65
CA GLN A 149 -6.29 23.85 35.74
C GLN A 149 -6.57 24.77 34.54
N LEU A 150 -7.69 24.56 33.84
CA LEU A 150 -8.22 25.49 32.85
C LEU A 150 -9.31 26.34 33.51
N ILE A 151 -9.19 27.66 33.37
CA ILE A 151 -10.13 28.66 33.90
C ILE A 151 -10.91 29.19 32.69
N THR A 152 -12.24 29.16 32.72
CA THR A 152 -13.09 29.81 31.71
C THR A 152 -13.37 31.27 32.09
N GLU A 153 -13.76 32.07 31.09
CA GLU A 153 -13.79 33.55 31.16
C GLU A 153 -14.75 34.18 32.19
N ASP A 154 -15.55 33.38 32.91
CA ASP A 154 -16.48 33.85 33.94
C ASP A 154 -16.06 33.52 35.38
N GLY A 155 -14.89 32.88 35.58
CA GLY A 155 -14.22 32.82 36.89
C GLY A 155 -14.79 31.83 37.92
N GLU A 156 -15.50 30.80 37.49
CA GLU A 156 -16.00 29.73 38.38
C GLU A 156 -15.09 28.50 38.34
N ILE A 157 -14.77 27.93 39.51
CA ILE A 157 -13.86 26.79 39.68
C ILE A 157 -14.70 25.51 39.52
N ILE A 158 -14.51 24.77 38.43
CA ILE A 158 -15.15 23.47 38.21
C ILE A 158 -14.33 22.41 38.93
N ASP A 159 -14.89 21.83 39.99
CA ASP A 159 -14.31 20.68 40.69
C ASP A 159 -14.59 19.41 39.87
N CYS A 160 -13.56 18.61 39.58
CA CYS A 160 -13.63 17.57 38.53
C CYS A 160 -14.24 16.24 38.97
N GLU A 161 -15.04 16.20 40.04
CA GLU A 161 -15.71 14.97 40.50
C GLU A 161 -17.19 14.90 40.08
N GLU A 162 -17.86 16.03 39.77
CA GLU A 162 -19.29 16.01 39.35
C GLU A 162 -19.48 15.79 37.84
N VAL A 163 -18.42 15.84 37.02
CA VAL A 163 -18.52 15.69 35.55
C VAL A 163 -18.44 14.22 35.09
N GLU A 164 -18.03 13.30 35.97
CA GLU A 164 -17.95 11.87 35.63
C GLU A 164 -19.29 11.16 35.85
N GLU A 165 -20.11 11.57 36.82
CA GLU A 165 -21.44 10.98 37.06
C GLU A 165 -22.48 11.42 36.00
N ASP A 166 -22.45 12.68 35.56
CA ASP A 166 -23.39 13.17 34.53
C ASP A 166 -23.18 12.51 33.15
N ILE A 167 -21.94 12.11 32.82
CA ILE A 167 -21.63 11.44 31.56
C ILE A 167 -22.09 9.98 31.61
N GLU A 168 -21.96 9.30 32.75
CA GLU A 168 -22.39 7.90 32.88
C GLU A 168 -23.93 7.77 32.86
N GLU A 169 -24.66 8.72 33.46
CA GLU A 169 -26.13 8.75 33.41
C GLU A 169 -26.67 9.11 32.00
N GLU A 170 -26.03 10.03 31.26
CA GLU A 170 -26.41 10.33 29.86
C GLU A 170 -26.16 9.14 28.91
N ILE A 171 -25.12 8.34 29.17
CA ILE A 171 -24.86 7.12 28.40
C ILE A 171 -25.91 6.05 28.75
N GLU A 172 -26.31 5.90 30.01
CA GLU A 172 -27.30 4.91 30.45
C GLU A 172 -28.75 5.21 30.00
N GLU A 173 -29.13 6.48 29.84
CA GLU A 173 -30.43 6.83 29.25
C GLU A 173 -30.45 6.63 27.71
N GLU A 174 -29.35 6.87 26.99
CA GLU A 174 -29.27 6.62 25.54
C GLU A 174 -29.30 5.12 25.18
N ILE A 175 -28.86 4.21 26.06
CA ILE A 175 -28.99 2.76 25.84
C ILE A 175 -30.39 2.19 26.10
N GLU A 176 -31.25 2.85 26.89
CA GLU A 176 -32.62 2.37 27.16
C GLU A 176 -33.65 2.77 26.09
N GLU A 177 -33.43 3.84 25.31
CA GLU A 177 -34.39 4.24 24.26
C GLU A 177 -34.25 3.43 22.95
N VAL A 178 -33.11 2.77 22.73
CA VAL A 178 -32.83 1.97 21.51
C VAL A 178 -33.53 0.60 21.51
N VAL A 179 -34.22 0.22 22.59
CA VAL A 179 -34.74 -1.15 22.80
C VAL A 179 -36.13 -1.42 22.16
N THR A 180 -36.74 -0.49 21.42
CA THR A 180 -38.09 -0.70 20.83
C THR A 180 -38.18 -0.77 19.30
N ALA A 181 -37.07 -0.79 18.57
CA ALA A 181 -37.07 -1.00 17.12
C ALA A 181 -36.77 -2.48 16.75
N PRO A 182 -37.38 -3.04 15.68
CA PRO A 182 -37.27 -4.46 15.36
C PRO A 182 -35.81 -4.87 15.08
N LYS A 183 -35.34 -5.90 15.79
CA LYS A 183 -33.98 -6.46 15.72
C LYS A 183 -33.61 -6.82 14.27
N THR A 184 -32.89 -5.92 13.62
CA THR A 184 -32.04 -6.26 12.47
C THR A 184 -30.74 -6.85 13.05
N PRO A 185 -30.22 -7.98 12.54
CA PRO A 185 -29.02 -8.61 13.11
C PRO A 185 -27.85 -7.62 13.13
N LEU A 186 -27.20 -7.46 14.29
CA LEU A 186 -25.95 -6.73 14.47
C LEU A 186 -24.91 -7.32 13.50
N GLN A 187 -24.54 -6.56 12.46
CA GLN A 187 -23.49 -6.95 11.53
C GLN A 187 -22.13 -6.69 12.19
N ILE A 188 -21.39 -7.76 12.49
CA ILE A 188 -19.96 -7.66 12.84
C ILE A 188 -19.26 -7.00 11.65
N PRO A 189 -18.41 -5.96 11.83
CA PRO A 189 -17.66 -5.37 10.73
C PRO A 189 -16.85 -6.48 10.02
N GLN A 190 -17.17 -6.78 8.77
CA GLN A 190 -16.52 -7.86 8.00
C GLN A 190 -15.23 -7.41 7.29
N GLY A 191 -14.79 -6.17 7.54
CA GLY A 191 -13.72 -5.53 6.79
C GLY A 191 -14.19 -5.01 5.42
N ASN A 192 -13.28 -4.37 4.69
CA ASN A 192 -13.49 -3.94 3.32
C ASN A 192 -13.56 -5.15 2.35
N LEU A 193 -13.94 -4.92 1.09
CA LEU A 193 -14.10 -5.99 0.09
C LEU A 193 -12.84 -6.83 -0.11
N LEU A 194 -11.67 -6.19 -0.02
CA LEU A 194 -10.36 -6.83 -0.09
C LEU A 194 -10.21 -7.87 1.02
N TYR A 195 -10.42 -7.48 2.27
CA TYR A 195 -10.28 -8.37 3.42
C TYR A 195 -11.35 -9.46 3.43
N GLN A 196 -12.58 -9.15 3.02
CA GLN A 196 -13.63 -10.16 2.84
C GLN A 196 -13.25 -11.22 1.81
N SER A 197 -12.63 -10.82 0.69
CA SER A 197 -12.11 -11.76 -0.31
C SER A 197 -10.99 -12.62 0.26
N TYR A 198 -10.04 -12.00 0.95
CA TYR A 198 -8.94 -12.71 1.60
C TYR A 198 -9.45 -13.75 2.61
N MET A 199 -10.42 -13.38 3.46
CA MET A 199 -11.05 -14.29 4.41
C MET A 199 -11.80 -15.42 3.72
N ARG A 200 -12.50 -15.16 2.61
CA ARG A 200 -13.17 -16.21 1.82
C ARG A 200 -12.19 -17.26 1.30
N ILE A 201 -11.02 -16.82 0.82
CA ILE A 201 -9.96 -17.74 0.39
C ILE A 201 -9.39 -18.49 1.61
N GLN A 202 -9.23 -17.83 2.75
CA GLN A 202 -8.73 -18.45 3.99
C GLN A 202 -9.68 -19.52 4.51
N ASP A 203 -10.99 -19.31 4.39
CA ASP A 203 -12.02 -20.28 4.75
C ASP A 203 -12.01 -21.49 3.80
N ALA A 204 -11.74 -21.27 2.51
CA ALA A 204 -11.60 -22.36 1.53
C ALA A 204 -10.30 -23.17 1.74
N TYR A 205 -9.25 -22.52 2.25
CA TYR A 205 -7.93 -23.11 2.50
C TYR A 205 -7.43 -22.85 3.93
N PRO A 206 -8.05 -23.46 4.97
CA PRO A 206 -7.80 -23.08 6.38
C PRO A 206 -6.37 -23.30 6.88
N LYS A 207 -5.60 -24.16 6.20
CA LYS A 207 -4.22 -24.51 6.57
C LYS A 207 -3.17 -23.86 5.67
N SER A 208 -3.60 -23.11 4.67
CA SER A 208 -2.70 -22.49 3.70
C SER A 208 -2.39 -21.06 4.09
N VAL A 209 -1.18 -20.62 3.75
CA VAL A 209 -0.81 -19.22 3.71
C VAL A 209 -1.37 -18.62 2.42
N ILE A 210 -2.01 -17.46 2.52
CA ILE A 210 -2.47 -16.72 1.34
C ILE A 210 -1.55 -15.53 1.11
N ALA A 211 -0.93 -15.51 -0.06
CA ALA A 211 -0.19 -14.37 -0.58
C ALA A 211 -1.05 -13.63 -1.59
N LEU A 212 -1.54 -12.45 -1.21
CA LEU A 212 -2.40 -11.62 -2.03
C LEU A 212 -1.58 -10.55 -2.73
N LYS A 213 -1.66 -10.48 -4.06
CA LYS A 213 -0.93 -9.47 -4.84
C LYS A 213 -1.63 -8.12 -4.71
N LEU A 214 -0.91 -7.12 -4.19
CA LEU A 214 -1.37 -5.75 -4.06
C LEU A 214 -0.28 -4.81 -4.57
N GLY A 215 -0.47 -4.29 -5.77
CA GLY A 215 0.53 -3.49 -6.47
C GLY A 215 1.82 -4.28 -6.73
N ASP A 216 2.94 -3.76 -6.26
CA ASP A 216 4.28 -4.35 -6.41
C ASP A 216 4.67 -5.28 -5.25
N PHE A 217 3.75 -5.62 -4.35
CA PHE A 217 3.97 -6.54 -3.23
C PHE A 217 3.00 -7.72 -3.24
N TYR A 218 3.42 -8.81 -2.62
CA TYR A 218 2.49 -9.79 -2.07
C TYR A 218 2.35 -9.56 -0.57
N GLU A 219 1.11 -9.51 -0.10
CA GLU A 219 0.75 -9.27 1.29
C GLU A 219 0.14 -10.52 1.91
N VAL A 220 0.49 -10.81 3.16
CA VAL A 220 -0.10 -11.85 4.00
C VAL A 220 -0.63 -11.16 5.27
N PHE A 221 -1.82 -11.54 5.74
CA PHE A 221 -2.48 -10.87 6.87
C PHE A 221 -2.68 -11.79 8.09
N GLY A 222 -2.97 -11.17 9.24
CA GLY A 222 -3.40 -11.85 10.47
C GLY A 222 -2.34 -12.77 11.06
N ASP A 223 -2.78 -13.90 11.61
CA ASP A 223 -1.90 -14.87 12.30
C ASP A 223 -0.82 -15.46 11.40
N ASN A 224 -1.13 -15.65 10.11
CA ASN A 224 -0.15 -16.09 9.13
C ASN A 224 0.95 -15.03 8.96
N ALA A 225 0.60 -13.74 8.96
CA ALA A 225 1.58 -12.67 8.90
C ALA A 225 2.51 -12.65 10.12
N VAL A 226 1.93 -12.75 11.32
CA VAL A 226 2.70 -12.78 12.59
C VAL A 226 3.67 -13.96 12.59
N ARG A 227 3.19 -15.15 12.24
CA ARG A 227 4.02 -16.36 12.19
C ARG A 227 5.17 -16.22 11.18
N LEU A 228 4.87 -15.75 9.97
CA LEU A 228 5.87 -15.66 8.91
C LEU A 228 6.88 -14.51 9.13
N ALA A 229 6.47 -13.44 9.81
CA ALA A 229 7.37 -12.36 10.22
C ALA A 229 8.53 -12.90 11.05
N ASP A 230 8.22 -13.68 12.09
CA ASP A 230 9.23 -14.26 12.98
C ASP A 230 10.06 -15.34 12.26
N GLU A 231 9.40 -16.23 11.51
CA GLU A 231 10.09 -17.36 10.88
C GLU A 231 11.05 -16.97 9.75
N PHE A 232 10.68 -15.94 8.97
CA PHE A 232 11.46 -15.49 7.82
C PHE A 232 12.16 -14.15 8.03
N ASN A 233 12.10 -13.63 9.26
CA ASN A 233 12.71 -12.38 9.67
C ASN A 233 12.25 -11.20 8.79
N LEU A 234 10.96 -11.18 8.48
CA LEU A 234 10.28 -10.14 7.71
C LEU A 234 9.70 -9.08 8.66
N THR A 235 9.68 -7.83 8.21
CA THR A 235 9.11 -6.73 9.01
C THR A 235 7.59 -6.92 9.14
N LEU A 236 7.12 -7.15 10.36
CA LEU A 236 5.70 -7.13 10.68
C LEU A 236 5.20 -5.69 10.73
N THR A 237 4.12 -5.42 10.00
CA THR A 237 3.45 -4.12 9.93
C THR A 237 1.94 -4.31 10.16
N SER A 238 1.13 -3.28 9.95
CA SER A 238 -0.32 -3.42 10.02
C SER A 238 -1.04 -2.57 8.96
N ARG A 239 -2.17 -3.07 8.47
CA ARG A 239 -2.99 -2.44 7.45
C ARG A 239 -4.40 -2.15 7.95
N GLU A 240 -4.94 -1.01 7.58
CA GLU A 240 -6.34 -0.69 7.82
C GLU A 240 -7.20 -1.37 6.74
N LEU A 241 -8.11 -2.23 7.18
CA LEU A 241 -8.88 -3.11 6.30
C LEU A 241 -10.39 -3.00 6.55
N GLY A 242 -10.88 -1.82 6.94
CA GLY A 242 -12.30 -1.60 7.24
C GLY A 242 -12.80 -2.33 8.48
N LEU A 243 -11.89 -2.68 9.40
CA LEU A 243 -12.17 -3.23 10.72
C LEU A 243 -11.88 -2.17 11.80
N PRO A 244 -12.45 -2.30 13.01
CA PRO A 244 -12.18 -1.38 14.12
C PRO A 244 -10.70 -1.28 14.50
N SER A 245 -9.92 -2.35 14.26
CA SER A 245 -8.49 -2.40 14.51
C SER A 245 -7.72 -2.69 13.22
N ARG A 246 -6.47 -2.19 13.14
CA ARG A 246 -5.55 -2.55 12.06
C ARG A 246 -5.18 -4.03 12.13
N VAL A 247 -5.06 -4.65 10.97
CA VAL A 247 -4.74 -6.08 10.84
C VAL A 247 -3.23 -6.25 10.66
N PRO A 248 -2.56 -7.14 11.42
CA PRO A 248 -1.15 -7.46 11.21
C PRO A 248 -0.87 -7.93 9.78
N MET A 249 0.26 -7.54 9.22
CA MET A 249 0.60 -7.79 7.83
C MET A 249 2.11 -7.91 7.62
N ILE A 250 2.51 -8.82 6.74
CA ILE A 250 3.84 -8.80 6.11
C ILE A 250 3.69 -8.57 4.61
N GLY A 251 4.67 -7.93 4.01
CA GLY A 251 4.75 -7.73 2.56
C GLY A 251 6.12 -8.12 2.03
N PHE A 252 6.18 -8.69 0.83
CA PHE A 252 7.44 -8.89 0.11
C PHE A 252 7.32 -8.51 -1.37
N PRO A 253 8.39 -7.98 -1.99
CA PRO A 253 8.32 -7.44 -3.36
C PRO A 253 8.00 -8.51 -4.39
N TYR A 254 7.14 -8.17 -5.36
CA TYR A 254 6.72 -9.02 -6.48
C TYR A 254 7.92 -9.60 -7.24
N HIS A 255 8.93 -8.77 -7.54
CA HIS A 255 10.11 -9.20 -8.30
C HIS A 255 10.98 -10.25 -7.56
N SER A 256 10.82 -10.37 -6.23
CA SER A 256 11.52 -11.36 -5.40
C SER A 256 10.57 -12.42 -4.83
N ALA A 257 9.31 -12.44 -5.27
CA ALA A 257 8.25 -13.25 -4.66
C ALA A 257 8.55 -14.75 -4.72
N GLU A 258 9.14 -15.24 -5.82
CA GLU A 258 9.48 -16.65 -5.99
C GLU A 258 10.40 -17.17 -4.86
N LEU A 259 11.30 -16.33 -4.33
CA LEU A 259 12.16 -16.70 -3.20
C LEU A 259 11.34 -16.89 -1.92
N TYR A 260 10.39 -16.01 -1.65
CA TYR A 260 9.52 -16.09 -0.48
C TYR A 260 8.49 -17.21 -0.62
N PHE A 261 7.93 -17.42 -1.80
CA PHE A 261 7.06 -18.55 -2.09
C PHE A 261 7.75 -19.87 -1.84
N ASN A 262 9.01 -20.02 -2.26
CA ASN A 262 9.78 -21.23 -1.97
C ASN A 262 10.04 -21.43 -0.47
N LYS A 263 10.33 -20.35 0.28
CA LYS A 263 10.47 -20.41 1.76
C LYS A 263 9.17 -20.84 2.44
N ILE A 264 8.04 -20.23 2.06
CA ILE A 264 6.72 -20.56 2.61
C ILE A 264 6.38 -22.02 2.28
N ARG A 265 6.54 -22.42 1.01
CA ARG A 265 6.24 -23.78 0.55
C ARG A 265 7.11 -24.87 1.15
N ALA A 266 8.24 -24.55 1.78
CA ALA A 266 9.01 -25.54 2.52
C ALA A 266 8.26 -26.02 3.78
N LYS A 267 7.34 -25.20 4.32
CA LYS A 267 6.67 -25.45 5.61
C LYS A 267 5.15 -25.46 5.55
N TYR A 268 4.55 -24.76 4.59
CA TYR A 268 3.12 -24.52 4.50
C TYR A 268 2.60 -24.69 3.07
N ASP A 269 1.32 -25.03 2.94
CA ASP A 269 0.61 -24.84 1.69
C ASP A 269 0.50 -23.33 1.39
N LEU A 270 0.60 -22.96 0.11
CA LEU A 270 0.57 -21.57 -0.33
C LEU A 270 -0.53 -21.40 -1.37
N VAL A 271 -1.42 -20.44 -1.15
CA VAL A 271 -2.36 -19.95 -2.16
C VAL A 271 -1.87 -18.58 -2.61
N ILE A 272 -1.68 -18.42 -3.91
CA ILE A 272 -1.34 -17.13 -4.53
C ILE A 272 -2.62 -16.59 -5.16
N ASP A 273 -3.04 -15.40 -4.74
CA ASP A 273 -4.11 -14.65 -5.40
C ASP A 273 -3.48 -13.47 -6.13
N GLU A 274 -3.53 -13.51 -7.46
CA GLU A 274 -3.02 -12.42 -8.31
C GLU A 274 -4.13 -11.46 -8.74
N SER A 275 -5.37 -11.73 -8.33
CA SER A 275 -6.53 -10.94 -8.67
C SER A 275 -6.90 -9.97 -7.54
N ASP A 276 -7.54 -8.86 -7.89
CA ASP A 276 -7.98 -7.88 -6.91
C ASP A 276 -9.08 -8.41 -5.95
N TYR A 277 -9.72 -9.54 -6.28
CA TYR A 277 -10.91 -10.07 -5.58
C TYR A 277 -11.07 -11.61 -5.57
N GLY A 278 -9.98 -12.39 -5.59
CA GLY A 278 -10.05 -13.84 -5.42
C GLY A 278 -10.72 -14.64 -6.54
N ILE A 279 -10.73 -14.10 -7.77
CA ILE A 279 -11.32 -14.76 -8.94
C ILE A 279 -10.34 -15.79 -9.52
N GLU A 280 -9.04 -15.53 -9.43
CA GLU A 280 -7.99 -16.41 -9.94
C GLU A 280 -6.95 -16.69 -8.84
N THR A 281 -7.09 -17.84 -8.20
CA THR A 281 -6.16 -18.30 -7.16
C THR A 281 -5.39 -19.53 -7.62
N LYS A 282 -4.09 -19.54 -7.36
CA LYS A 282 -3.21 -20.68 -7.60
C LYS A 282 -2.83 -21.35 -6.29
N HIS A 283 -3.35 -22.54 -6.05
CA HIS A 283 -2.95 -23.35 -4.91
C HIS A 283 -1.65 -24.13 -5.21
N LEU A 284 -0.67 -23.97 -4.34
CA LEU A 284 0.64 -24.60 -4.38
C LEU A 284 0.84 -25.38 -3.07
N PRO A 285 0.82 -26.71 -3.10
CA PRO A 285 1.05 -27.49 -1.89
C PRO A 285 2.47 -27.30 -1.35
N GLN A 286 2.61 -27.55 -0.05
CA GLN A 286 3.89 -27.67 0.63
C GLN A 286 4.76 -28.68 -0.13
N LYS A 287 6.03 -28.32 -0.36
CA LYS A 287 7.03 -29.25 -0.87
C LYS A 287 7.30 -30.30 0.20
N GLU A 288 7.18 -31.58 -0.16
CA GLU A 288 7.67 -32.66 0.68
C GLU A 288 9.15 -32.41 0.99
N PRO A 289 9.62 -32.70 2.22
CA PRO A 289 11.02 -32.55 2.55
C PRO A 289 11.83 -33.44 1.59
N GLU A 290 12.67 -32.81 0.75
CA GLU A 290 13.62 -33.55 -0.07
C GLU A 290 14.52 -34.33 0.90
N THR A 291 14.32 -35.64 0.98
CA THR A 291 15.30 -36.51 1.62
C THR A 291 16.61 -36.29 0.86
N PRO A 292 17.72 -35.94 1.55
CA PRO A 292 18.99 -35.78 0.88
C PRO A 292 19.30 -37.12 0.19
N LYS A 293 19.25 -37.13 -1.14
CA LYS A 293 19.75 -38.27 -1.91
C LYS A 293 21.25 -38.27 -1.70
N VAL A 294 21.71 -39.05 -0.73
CA VAL A 294 23.15 -39.25 -0.54
C VAL A 294 23.63 -39.91 -1.82
N ASP A 295 24.52 -39.23 -2.56
CA ASP A 295 25.03 -39.74 -3.84
C ASP A 295 25.45 -41.20 -3.71
N ASP A 296 25.04 -42.06 -4.62
CA ASP A 296 25.43 -43.48 -4.61
C ASP A 296 26.95 -43.66 -4.59
N VAL A 297 27.69 -42.68 -5.11
CA VAL A 297 29.16 -42.59 -5.06
C VAL A 297 29.68 -42.27 -3.65
N ILE A 298 28.98 -41.41 -2.91
CA ILE A 298 29.32 -41.09 -1.52
C ILE A 298 28.94 -42.28 -0.62
N MET A 299 27.76 -42.88 -0.81
CA MET A 299 27.33 -44.06 -0.07
C MET A 299 28.23 -45.27 -0.34
N SER A 300 28.66 -45.49 -1.58
CA SER A 300 29.60 -46.58 -1.91
C SER A 300 30.98 -46.35 -1.29
N LYS A 301 31.49 -45.12 -1.25
CA LYS A 301 32.74 -44.79 -0.55
C LYS A 301 32.61 -44.95 0.97
N LEU A 302 31.50 -44.53 1.57
CA LEU A 302 31.25 -44.70 3.00
C LEU A 302 31.14 -46.18 3.38
N LYS A 303 30.41 -46.98 2.59
CA LYS A 303 30.34 -48.44 2.77
C LYS A 303 31.70 -49.13 2.59
N ALA A 304 32.55 -48.63 1.68
CA ALA A 304 33.90 -49.15 1.49
C ALA A 304 34.84 -48.80 2.67
N LEU A 305 34.65 -47.65 3.33
CA LEU A 305 35.48 -47.22 4.45
C LEU A 305 35.06 -47.82 5.79
N PHE A 306 33.76 -48.06 6.00
CA PHE A 306 33.21 -48.36 7.32
C PHE A 306 32.40 -49.67 7.37
N GLY A 307 32.29 -50.40 6.26
CA GLY A 307 31.56 -51.68 6.17
C GLY A 307 30.13 -51.52 5.65
N SER A 308 29.60 -52.61 5.08
CA SER A 308 28.29 -52.64 4.40
C SER A 308 27.09 -52.46 5.32
N ASP A 309 27.27 -52.61 6.63
CA ASP A 309 26.19 -52.60 7.63
C ASP A 309 25.91 -51.20 8.21
N MET A 310 26.42 -50.14 7.59
CA MET A 310 26.15 -48.78 8.04
C MET A 310 24.73 -48.35 7.65
N GLU A 311 23.82 -48.31 8.63
CA GLU A 311 22.58 -47.54 8.54
C GLU A 311 22.88 -46.07 8.86
N VAL A 312 22.86 -45.21 7.83
CA VAL A 312 22.90 -43.76 8.03
C VAL A 312 21.49 -43.31 8.37
N ARG A 313 21.23 -42.99 9.65
CA ARG A 313 20.05 -42.20 10.03
C ARG A 313 20.41 -40.73 9.89
N LEU A 314 19.84 -40.07 8.88
CA LEU A 314 19.82 -38.61 8.74
C LEU A 314 18.73 -38.02 9.64
#